data_AF-A0A352PPM6-F1
#
_entry.id   AF-A0A352PPM6-F1
#
_cell.length_a   1.000
_cell.length_b   1.000
_cell.length_c   1.000
_cell.angle_alpha   90.00
_cell.angle_beta   90.00
_cell.angle_gamma   90.00
#
_symmetry.space_group_name_H-M   'P 1'
#
loop_
_entity.id
_entity.type
_entity.pdbx_description
1 polymer ?
#
loop_
_entity_poly.entity_id
_entity_poly.type
_entity_poly.pdbx_seq_one_letter_code
_entity_poly.pdbx_strand_id
1 'polypeptide(L)' 'MRYLLVDRITDWKAGESITGIKNVAMSEDFLEFHFAGNPVMPGVLALEALMQLTGWLEAASSEFVH' A
#
# COMPACT_ATOMS: atom_id res chain seq x y z
N MET A 1 -7.43 12.46 7.54
CA MET A 1 -6.96 11.59 6.43
C MET A 1 -6.05 10.52 7.02
N ARG A 2 -6.50 9.26 7.06
CA ARG A 2 -5.64 8.13 7.46
C ARG A 2 -5.01 7.59 6.18
N TYR A 3 -3.72 7.85 5.98
CA TYR A 3 -3.02 7.54 4.73
C TYR A 3 -2.35 6.16 4.80
N LEU A 4 -3.16 5.11 4.94
CA LEU A 4 -2.73 3.72 4.91
C LEU A 4 -3.30 3.06 3.66
N LEU A 5 -2.42 2.60 2.78
CA LEU A 5 -2.80 2.04 1.48
C LEU A 5 -2.62 0.52 1.44
N VAL A 6 -2.10 -0.12 2.49
CA VAL A 6 -2.08 -1.59 2.56
C VAL A 6 -3.22 -2.04 3.47
N ASP A 7 -4.19 -2.77 2.92
CA ASP A 7 -5.33 -3.26 3.71
C ASP A 7 -5.00 -4.53 4.46
N ARG A 8 -4.15 -5.39 3.86
CA ARG A 8 -3.76 -6.67 4.44
C ARG A 8 -2.40 -7.12 3.92
N ILE A 9 -1.54 -7.61 4.81
CA ILE A 9 -0.36 -8.41 4.45
C ILE A 9 -0.79 -9.88 4.44
N THR A 10 -0.46 -10.61 3.38
CA THR A 10 -0.86 -12.01 3.21
C THR A 10 0.29 -13.00 3.39
N ASP A 11 1.53 -12.58 3.11
CA ASP A 11 2.74 -13.41 3.25
C ASP A 11 3.99 -12.52 3.31
N TRP A 12 5.06 -12.99 3.96
CA TRP A 12 6.37 -12.36 3.90
C TRP A 12 7.52 -13.34 4.20
N LYS A 13 8.69 -13.02 3.69
CA LYS A 13 9.96 -13.66 3.99
C LYS A 13 10.97 -12.58 4.37
N ALA A 14 11.42 -12.61 5.63
CA ALA A 14 12.35 -11.63 6.19
C ALA A 14 13.60 -11.47 5.30
N GLY A 15 13.92 -10.22 4.98
CA GLY A 15 15.06 -9.80 4.16
C GLY A 15 14.88 -10.01 2.66
N GLU A 16 13.74 -10.53 2.20
CA GLU A 16 13.58 -10.97 0.81
C GLU A 16 12.31 -10.43 0.13
N SER A 17 11.13 -10.71 0.68
CA SER A 17 9.87 -10.38 -0.01
C SER A 17 8.68 -10.22 0.93
N ILE A 18 7.67 -9.48 0.48
CA ILE A 18 6.39 -9.29 1.16
C ILE A 18 5.28 -9.21 0.13
N THR A 19 4.12 -9.79 0.45
CA THR A 19 2.92 -9.74 -0.38
C THR A 19 1.78 -9.14 0.42
N GLY A 20 1.05 -8.20 -0.18
CA GLY A 20 -0.10 -7.55 0.45
C GLY A 20 -1.20 -7.22 -0.56
N ILE A 21 -2.33 -6.77 -0.02
CA ILE A 21 -3.55 -6.42 -0.75
C ILE A 21 -3.87 -4.96 -0.50
N LYS A 22 -4.06 -4.21 -1.59
CA LYS A 22 -4.80 -2.94 -1.65
C LYS A 22 -6.09 -3.21 -2.42
N ASN A 23 -7.22 -3.09 -1.76
CA ASN A 23 -8.52 -3.04 -2.41
C ASN A 23 -8.74 -1.62 -2.91
N VAL A 24 -9.27 -1.51 -4.13
CA VAL A 24 -9.66 -0.22 -4.71
C VAL A 24 -11.17 -0.21 -4.79
N ALA A 25 -11.80 0.78 -4.16
CA ALA A 25 -13.25 0.93 -4.13
C ALA A 25 -13.63 2.37 -4.51
N MET A 26 -14.79 2.54 -5.15
CA MET A 26 -15.28 3.86 -5.58
C MET A 26 -15.51 4.86 -4.44
N SER A 27 -15.51 4.40 -3.17
CA SER A 27 -15.58 5.26 -1.99
C SER A 27 -14.27 5.98 -1.65
N GLU A 28 -13.19 5.73 -2.37
CA GLU A 28 -11.89 6.37 -2.16
C GLU A 28 -11.90 7.79 -2.78
N ASP A 29 -11.66 8.81 -1.94
CA ASP A 29 -11.78 10.23 -2.30
C ASP A 29 -11.01 10.62 -3.57
N PHE A 30 -9.82 10.03 -3.79
CA PHE A 30 -8.98 10.38 -4.95
C PHE A 30 -9.57 9.93 -6.29
N LEU A 31 -10.48 8.95 -6.32
CA LEU A 31 -11.09 8.46 -7.56
C LEU A 31 -12.12 9.44 -8.13
N GLU A 32 -12.67 10.35 -7.31
CA GLU A 32 -13.53 11.43 -7.81
C GLU A 32 -12.76 12.38 -8.74
N PHE A 33 -11.48 12.61 -8.44
CA PHE A 33 -10.65 13.59 -9.13
C PHE A 33 -9.66 12.98 -10.13
N HIS A 34 -9.44 11.67 -10.08
CA HIS A 34 -8.49 10.97 -10.93
C HIS A 34 -9.18 9.81 -11.65
N PHE A 35 -9.92 10.03 -12.72
CA PHE A 35 -10.25 11.31 -13.36
C PHE A 35 -11.76 11.51 -13.32
N ALA A 36 -12.25 12.76 -13.32
CA ALA A 36 -13.68 13.02 -13.27
C ALA A 36 -14.43 12.28 -14.40
N GLY A 37 -15.40 11.44 -14.03
CA GLY A 37 -16.16 10.58 -14.96
C GLY A 37 -15.40 9.38 -15.53
N ASN A 38 -14.11 9.21 -15.20
CA ASN A 38 -13.27 8.08 -15.58
C ASN A 38 -12.29 7.73 -14.44
N PRO A 39 -12.78 7.10 -13.36
CA PRO A 39 -11.99 6.83 -12.16
C PRO A 39 -10.89 5.80 -12.44
N VAL A 40 -9.66 6.14 -12.04
CA VAL A 40 -8.43 5.37 -12.25
C VAL A 40 -7.58 5.49 -10.98
N MET A 41 -7.04 4.38 -10.49
CA MET A 41 -6.08 4.42 -9.38
C MET A 41 -4.83 5.25 -9.78
N PRO A 42 -4.48 6.32 -9.05
CA PRO A 42 -3.27 7.08 -9.35
C PRO A 42 -2.02 6.20 -9.20
N GLY A 43 -1.16 6.17 -10.21
CA GLY A 43 0.04 5.33 -10.20
C GLY A 43 0.99 5.66 -9.03
N VAL A 44 1.05 6.94 -8.63
CA VAL A 44 1.84 7.37 -7.46
C VAL A 44 1.32 6.79 -6.14
N LEU A 45 0.01 6.57 -6.01
CA LEU A 45 -0.57 5.93 -4.83
C LEU A 45 -0.32 4.41 -4.83
N ALA A 46 -0.26 3.79 -6.01
CA ALA A 46 0.17 2.39 -6.12
C ALA A 46 1.64 2.23 -5.71
N LEU A 47 2.53 3.14 -6.13
CA LEU A 47 3.92 3.16 -5.68
C LEU A 47 4.05 3.42 -4.17
N GLU A 48 3.26 4.34 -3.63
CA GLU A 48 3.20 4.59 -2.19
C GLU A 48 2.75 3.34 -1.41
N ALA A 49 1.73 2.61 -1.89
CA ALA A 49 1.31 1.36 -1.26
C ALA A 49 2.44 0.31 -1.25
N LEU A 50 3.23 0.21 -2.32
CA LEU A 50 4.41 -0.65 -2.38
C LEU A 50 5.52 -0.18 -1.41
N MET A 51 5.72 1.14 -1.28
CA MET A 51 6.66 1.72 -0.31
C MET A 51 6.25 1.37 1.13
N GLN A 52 4.99 1.59 1.48
CA GLN A 52 4.44 1.21 2.79
C GLN A 52 4.60 -0.29 3.05
N LEU A 53 4.31 -1.14 2.06
CA LEU A 53 4.50 -2.58 2.17
C LEU A 53 5.98 -2.95 2.41
N THR A 54 6.90 -2.28 1.71
CA THR A 54 8.34 -2.48 1.91
C THR A 54 8.81 -2.03 3.29
N GLY A 55 8.24 -0.94 3.82
CA GLY A 55 8.48 -0.51 5.21
C GLY A 55 8.08 -1.58 6.22
N TRP A 56 6.96 -2.29 5.98
CA TRP A 56 6.58 -3.44 6.80
C TRP A 56 7.52 -4.63 6.64
N LEU A 57 8.06 -4.87 5.44
CA LEU A 57 9.08 -5.90 5.25
C LEU A 57 10.34 -5.57 6.04
N GLU A 58 10.83 -4.34 5.95
CA GLU A 58 11.99 -3.90 6.74
C GLU A 58 11.72 -4.09 8.23
N ALA A 59 10.55 -3.67 8.72
CA ALA A 59 10.09 -3.88 10.08
C ALA A 59 10.10 -5.34 10.54
N ALA A 60 9.73 -6.26 9.66
CA ALA A 60 9.73 -7.69 9.94
C ALA A 60 11.09 -8.36 9.74
N SER A 61 12.04 -7.66 9.11
CA SER A 61 13.34 -8.20 8.71
C SER A 61 14.47 -7.75 9.61
N SER A 62 14.43 -6.50 10.07
CA SER A 62 15.35 -6.02 11.08
C SER A 62 14.82 -6.47 12.45
N GLU A 63 15.72 -6.87 13.34
CA GLU A 63 15.36 -7.34 14.69
C GLU A 63 14.77 -6.22 15.58
N PHE A 64 14.52 -5.01 15.05
CA PHE A 64 14.04 -3.81 15.78
C PHE A 64 14.53 -3.78 17.24
N VAL A 65 15.84 -4.02 17.44
CA VAL A 65 16.47 -4.03 18.76
C VAL A 65 16.75 -2.59 19.14
N HIS A 66 15.72 -1.76 19.32
CA HIS A 66 15.79 -0.47 20.01
C HIS A 66 14.42 -0.09 20.57
#